data_AF-D7L0W5-F1
#
_entry.id   AF-D7L0W5-F1
#
_cell.length_a   1.000
_cell.length_b   1.000
_cell.length_c   1.000
_cell.angle_alpha   90.00
_cell.angle_beta   90.00
_cell.angle_gamma   90.00
#
_symmetry.space_group_name_H-M   'P 1'
#
loop_
_entity.id
_entity.type
_entity.pdbx_description
1 polymer ?
#
loop_
_entity_poly.entity_id
_entity_poly.type
_entity_poly.pdbx_seq_one_letter_code
_entity_poly.pdbx_strand_id
1 'polypeptide(L)'
;MDASRVNVNRAPCALCTTKNKRCPKNCEFAPYFPAEKLGEFESAHKLFGTPNIMKMMRLVSEDENKGMLASSILMEGDAWKKDPVRGGFGIIQKLKWQIELRKLYLNELKEKIKVEKEKTELRL
;
A
#
# COMPACT_ATOMS: atom_id res chain seq x y z
N MET A 1 15.83 -26.04 -29.54
CA MET A 1 14.77 -25.06 -29.89
C MET A 1 13.43 -25.74 -29.64
N ASP A 2 12.49 -24.95 -29.13
CA ASP A 2 11.07 -25.28 -28.94
C ASP A 2 10.69 -26.21 -27.76
N ALA A 3 10.58 -25.62 -26.58
CA ALA A 3 9.72 -26.12 -25.52
C ALA A 3 8.46 -25.26 -25.49
N SER A 4 7.52 -25.58 -26.38
CA SER A 4 6.14 -25.09 -26.38
C SER A 4 5.47 -25.43 -25.05
N ARG A 5 5.62 -24.54 -24.07
CA ARG A 5 4.97 -24.61 -22.76
C ARG A 5 3.50 -24.24 -22.88
N VAL A 6 2.66 -25.24 -22.62
CA VAL A 6 1.27 -25.20 -22.11
C VAL A 6 0.69 -23.79 -21.99
N ASN A 7 -0.27 -23.47 -22.85
CA ASN A 7 -1.11 -22.28 -22.72
C ASN A 7 -2.13 -22.50 -21.59
N VAL A 8 -1.68 -22.38 -20.34
CA VAL A 8 -2.59 -22.06 -19.24
C VAL A 8 -3.10 -20.66 -19.54
N ASN A 9 -4.42 -20.48 -19.69
CA ASN A 9 -5.04 -19.17 -19.90
C ASN A 9 -4.59 -18.20 -18.79
N ARG A 10 -3.50 -17.47 -19.04
CA ARG A 10 -2.97 -16.48 -18.11
C ARG A 10 -3.94 -15.32 -18.13
N ALA A 11 -4.62 -15.09 -17.01
CA ALA A 11 -5.47 -13.93 -16.85
C ALA A 11 -4.67 -12.65 -17.17
N PRO A 12 -5.25 -11.69 -17.92
CA PRO A 12 -4.60 -10.41 -18.15
C PRO A 12 -4.34 -9.70 -16.81
N CYS A 13 -3.22 -8.98 -16.73
CA CYS A 13 -2.90 -8.20 -15.54
C CYS A 13 -3.93 -7.08 -15.36
N ALA A 14 -4.08 -6.58 -14.13
CA ALA A 14 -5.11 -5.58 -13.81
C ALA A 14 -5.03 -4.32 -14.70
N LEU A 15 -3.81 -3.88 -15.04
CA LEU A 15 -3.60 -2.75 -15.94
C LEU A 15 -4.12 -3.04 -17.36
N CYS A 16 -3.78 -4.20 -17.93
CA CYS A 16 -4.21 -4.58 -19.28
C CYS A 16 -5.72 -4.79 -19.35
N THR A 17 -6.31 -5.41 -18.31
CA THR A 17 -7.76 -5.57 -18.15
C THR A 17 -8.45 -4.21 -18.13
N THR A 18 -7.98 -3.27 -17.31
CA THR A 18 -8.54 -1.91 -17.21
C THR A 18 -8.45 -1.15 -18.54
N LYS A 19 -7.38 -1.34 -19.31
CA LYS A 19 -7.24 -0.74 -20.64
C LYS A 19 -8.03 -1.44 -21.73
N ASN A 20 -8.70 -2.56 -21.42
CA ASN A 20 -9.32 -3.45 -22.40
C ASN A 20 -8.37 -3.84 -23.55
N LYS A 21 -7.11 -4.17 -23.21
CA LYS A 21 -6.07 -4.57 -24.17
C LYS A 21 -5.52 -5.96 -23.86
N ARG A 22 -5.05 -6.65 -24.89
CA ARG A 22 -4.32 -7.92 -24.74
C ARG A 22 -3.10 -7.74 -23.83
N CYS A 23 -2.96 -8.61 -22.83
CA CYS A 23 -1.77 -8.66 -21.98
C CYS A 23 -0.67 -9.49 -22.68
N PRO A 24 0.48 -8.90 -23.06
CA PRO A 24 1.56 -9.66 -23.69
C PRO A 24 2.24 -10.61 -22.69
N LYS A 25 2.87 -11.68 -23.19
CA LYS A 25 3.57 -12.67 -22.34
C LYS A 25 4.64 -12.01 -21.45
N ASN A 26 5.35 -11.01 -21.98
CA ASN A 26 6.39 -10.22 -21.32
C ASN A 26 5.90 -8.85 -20.84
N CYS A 27 4.64 -8.74 -20.38
CA CYS A 27 4.11 -7.48 -19.84
C CYS A 27 4.94 -6.97 -18.65
N GLU A 28 5.55 -5.78 -18.79
CA GLU A 28 6.37 -5.12 -17.75
C GLU A 28 5.59 -4.82 -16.46
N PHE A 29 4.26 -4.69 -16.55
CA PHE A 29 3.38 -4.35 -15.43
C PHE A 29 2.78 -5.54 -14.71
N ALA A 30 2.80 -6.73 -15.33
CA ALA A 30 2.09 -7.89 -14.81
C ALA A 30 2.62 -8.41 -13.46
N PRO A 31 3.93 -8.36 -13.14
CA PRO A 31 4.42 -8.73 -11.81
C PRO A 31 3.88 -7.81 -10.69
N TYR A 32 3.56 -6.56 -11.02
CA TYR A 32 3.21 -5.52 -10.05
C TYR A 32 1.70 -5.34 -9.88
N PHE A 33 0.94 -5.57 -10.95
CA PHE A 33 -0.52 -5.45 -10.98
C PHE A 33 -1.16 -6.75 -11.45
N PRO A 34 -1.04 -7.85 -10.69
CA PRO A 34 -1.61 -9.14 -11.08
C PRO A 34 -3.15 -9.09 -11.10
N ALA A 35 -3.79 -10.10 -11.68
CA ALA A 35 -5.23 -10.08 -11.95
C ALA A 35 -6.09 -9.98 -10.67
N GLU A 36 -5.59 -10.55 -9.57
CA GLU A 36 -6.21 -10.55 -8.25
C GLU A 36 -6.33 -9.13 -7.67
N LYS A 37 -5.45 -8.21 -8.09
CA LYS A 37 -5.44 -6.81 -7.66
C LYS A 37 -6.28 -5.90 -8.54
N LEU A 38 -7.17 -6.44 -9.40
CA LEU A 38 -7.98 -5.63 -10.31
C LEU A 38 -8.80 -4.56 -9.57
N GLY A 39 -9.47 -4.92 -8.47
CA GLY A 39 -10.28 -3.96 -7.71
C GLY A 39 -9.47 -2.82 -7.08
N GLU A 40 -8.27 -3.12 -6.56
CA GLU A 40 -7.34 -2.12 -6.03
C GLU A 40 -6.80 -1.22 -7.16
N PHE A 41 -6.50 -1.83 -8.31
CA PHE A 41 -6.02 -1.11 -9.48
C PHE A 41 -7.09 -0.17 -10.05
N GLU A 42 -8.37 -0.54 -10.02
CA GLU A 42 -9.47 0.33 -10.41
C GLU A 42 -9.55 1.57 -9.52
N SER A 43 -9.38 1.42 -8.20
CA SER A 43 -9.29 2.55 -7.26
C SER A 43 -8.13 3.49 -7.65
N ALA A 44 -6.94 2.92 -7.89
CA ALA A 44 -5.76 3.69 -8.29
C ALA A 44 -5.91 4.32 -9.69
N HIS A 45 -6.55 3.62 -10.63
CA HIS A 45 -6.84 4.13 -11.97
C HIS A 45 -7.77 5.34 -11.91
N LYS A 46 -8.80 5.32 -11.07
CA LYS A 46 -9.69 6.47 -10.88
C LYS A 46 -8.95 7.70 -10.34
N LEU A 47 -7.98 7.49 -9.45
CA LEU A 47 -7.21 8.58 -8.84
C LEU A 47 -6.11 9.12 -9.77
N PHE A 48 -5.24 8.25 -10.28
CA PHE A 48 -4.04 8.66 -11.01
C PHE A 48 -4.23 8.61 -12.53
N GLY A 49 -5.10 7.74 -13.01
CA GLY A 49 -5.17 7.36 -14.43
C GLY A 49 -4.04 6.41 -14.84
N THR A 50 -4.35 5.50 -15.75
CA THR A 50 -3.36 4.52 -16.23
C THR A 50 -2.11 5.15 -16.87
N PRO A 51 -2.18 6.25 -17.65
CA PRO A 51 -0.98 6.88 -18.21
C PRO A 51 0.02 7.34 -17.15
N ASN A 52 -0.47 7.94 -16.05
CA ASN A 52 0.40 8.40 -14.96
C ASN A 52 0.99 7.22 -14.17
N ILE A 53 0.19 6.18 -13.91
CA ILE A 53 0.70 4.95 -13.28
C ILE A 53 1.83 4.35 -14.12
N MET A 54 1.64 4.22 -15.43
CA MET A 54 2.68 3.71 -16.33
C MET A 54 3.93 4.61 -16.33
N LYS A 55 3.75 5.93 -16.32
CA LYS A 55 4.86 6.89 -16.24
C LYS A 55 5.65 6.72 -14.94
N MET A 56 4.98 6.70 -13.79
CA MET A 56 5.62 6.53 -12.48
C MET A 56 6.41 5.22 -12.39
N MET A 57 5.80 4.10 -12.82
CA MET A 57 6.45 2.78 -12.78
C MET A 57 7.71 2.69 -13.65
N ARG A 58 7.79 3.48 -14.73
CA ARG A 58 8.97 3.53 -15.62
C ARG A 58 10.06 4.47 -15.14
N LEU A 59 9.76 5.40 -14.22
CA LEU A 59 10.77 6.28 -13.62
C LEU A 59 11.63 5.55 -12.59
N VAL A 60 11.14 4.43 -12.05
CA VAL A 60 11.88 3.61 -11.09
C VAL A 60 12.63 2.52 -11.86
N SER A 61 13.95 2.44 -11.67
CA SER A 61 14.81 1.48 -12.34
C SER A 61 14.89 0.14 -11.60
N GLU A 62 14.99 0.17 -10.27
CA GLU A 62 15.12 -1.02 -9.43
C GLU A 62 13.78 -1.75 -9.23
N ASP A 63 13.77 -3.06 -9.45
CA ASP A 63 12.55 -3.87 -9.39
C ASP A 63 11.95 -3.94 -7.97
N GLU A 64 12.77 -3.93 -6.90
CA GLU A 64 12.28 -3.86 -5.52
C GLU A 64 11.49 -2.55 -5.27
N ASN A 65 12.05 -1.43 -5.73
CA ASN A 65 11.39 -0.13 -5.62
C ASN A 65 10.11 -0.05 -6.46
N LYS A 66 10.04 -0.74 -7.61
CA LYS A 66 8.79 -0.85 -8.39
C LYS A 66 7.71 -1.62 -7.63
N GLY A 67 8.08 -2.66 -6.89
CA GLY A 67 7.17 -3.38 -6.01
C GLY A 67 6.55 -2.47 -4.94
N MET A 68 7.41 -1.71 -4.24
CA MET A 68 6.97 -0.72 -3.25
C MET A 68 6.12 0.40 -3.85
N LEU A 69 6.51 0.92 -5.02
CA LEU A 69 5.76 1.94 -5.74
C LEU A 69 4.37 1.43 -6.15
N ALA A 70 4.29 0.23 -6.71
CA ALA A 70 3.01 -0.37 -7.08
C ALA A 70 2.10 -0.55 -5.88
N SER A 71 2.63 -1.06 -4.76
CA SER A 71 1.89 -1.16 -3.49
C SER A 71 1.38 0.20 -3.02
N SER A 72 2.23 1.23 -3.09
CA SER A 72 1.88 2.60 -2.67
C SER A 72 0.79 3.21 -3.55
N ILE A 73 0.87 3.03 -4.87
CA ILE A 73 -0.16 3.48 -5.82
C ILE A 73 -1.52 2.86 -5.51
N LEU A 74 -1.54 1.54 -5.25
CA LEU A 74 -2.77 0.82 -4.94
C LEU A 74 -3.36 1.27 -3.59
N MET A 75 -2.52 1.37 -2.56
CA MET A 75 -2.92 1.85 -1.23
C MET A 75 -3.50 3.27 -1.28
N GLU A 76 -2.88 4.18 -2.03
CA GLU A 76 -3.36 5.55 -2.15
C GLU A 76 -4.70 5.59 -2.89
N GLY A 77 -4.85 4.85 -3.99
CA GLY A 77 -6.13 4.72 -4.69
C GLY A 77 -7.25 4.25 -3.75
N ASP A 78 -6.96 3.23 -2.93
CA ASP A 78 -7.92 2.70 -1.97
C ASP A 78 -8.22 3.67 -0.82
N ALA A 79 -7.25 4.48 -0.39
CA ALA A 79 -7.46 5.52 0.60
C ALA A 79 -8.45 6.59 0.09
N TRP A 80 -8.28 7.04 -1.16
CA TRP A 80 -9.19 7.99 -1.79
C TRP A 80 -10.58 7.40 -2.09
N LYS A 81 -10.66 6.10 -2.36
CA LYS A 81 -11.96 5.40 -2.48
C LYS A 81 -12.71 5.38 -1.15
N LYS A 82 -12.02 5.20 -0.02
CA LYS A 82 -12.61 5.12 1.32
C LYS A 82 -12.95 6.50 1.88
N ASP A 83 -12.11 7.48 1.66
CA ASP A 83 -12.31 8.87 2.06
C ASP A 83 -11.99 9.81 0.88
N PRO A 84 -13.00 10.16 0.06
CA PRO A 84 -12.81 11.02 -1.11
C PRO A 84 -12.39 12.46 -0.78
N VAL A 85 -12.46 12.87 0.49
CA VAL A 85 -12.11 14.23 0.93
C VAL A 85 -10.65 14.29 1.39
N ARG A 86 -10.21 13.29 2.16
CA ARG A 86 -8.89 13.32 2.82
C ARG A 86 -7.92 12.24 2.34
N GLY A 87 -8.36 11.22 1.61
CA GLY A 87 -7.51 10.17 1.06
C GLY A 87 -6.45 9.64 2.04
N GLY A 88 -5.21 9.49 1.58
CA GLY A 88 -4.07 9.09 2.42
C GLY A 88 -3.77 10.07 3.57
N PHE A 89 -4.02 11.37 3.39
CA PHE A 89 -3.82 12.37 4.43
C PHE A 89 -4.69 12.12 5.67
N GLY A 90 -5.94 11.70 5.47
CA GLY A 90 -6.85 11.34 6.57
C GLY A 90 -6.30 10.18 7.42
N ILE A 91 -5.69 9.19 6.78
CA ILE A 91 -5.06 8.05 7.45
C ILE A 91 -3.86 8.53 8.28
N ILE A 92 -2.99 9.36 7.70
CA ILE A 92 -1.81 9.91 8.39
C ILE A 92 -2.22 10.70 9.62
N GLN A 93 -3.22 11.58 9.50
CA GLN A 93 -3.70 12.38 10.63
C GLN A 93 -4.27 11.52 11.75
N LYS A 94 -5.05 10.49 11.41
CA LYS A 94 -5.56 9.52 12.39
C LYS A 94 -4.43 8.80 13.12
N LEU A 95 -3.43 8.32 12.39
CA LEU A 95 -2.29 7.62 12.99
C LEU A 95 -1.46 8.54 13.90
N LYS A 96 -1.19 9.78 13.47
CA LYS A 96 -0.52 10.77 14.31
C LYS A 96 -1.27 11.01 15.61
N TRP A 97 -2.60 11.21 15.54
CA TRP A 97 -3.42 11.37 16.73
C TRP A 97 -3.34 10.16 17.68
N GLN A 98 -3.44 8.94 17.12
CA GLN A 98 -3.35 7.71 17.91
C GLN A 98 -1.99 7.52 18.57
N ILE A 99 -0.90 7.90 17.89
CA ILE A 99 0.45 7.88 18.45
C ILE A 99 0.55 8.82 19.65
N GLU A 100 0.08 10.06 19.51
CA GLU A 100 0.14 11.03 20.61
C GLU A 100 -0.71 10.61 21.81
N LEU A 101 -1.94 10.13 21.56
CA LEU A 101 -2.79 9.60 22.63
C LEU A 101 -2.12 8.43 23.38
N ARG A 102 -1.49 7.50 22.65
CA ARG A 102 -0.78 6.36 23.25
C ARG A 102 0.46 6.78 24.02
N LYS A 103 1.21 7.78 23.54
CA LYS A 103 2.36 8.34 24.26
C LYS A 103 1.93 8.96 25.59
N LEU A 104 0.83 9.73 25.60
CA LEU A 104 0.28 10.32 26.83
C LEU A 104 -0.09 9.24 27.84
N TYR A 105 -0.84 8.22 27.41
CA TYR A 105 -1.23 7.10 28.26
C TYR A 105 -0.01 6.32 28.81
N LEU A 106 0.99 6.06 27.97
CA LEU A 106 2.20 5.36 28.39
C LEU A 106 3.00 6.19 29.42
N ASN A 107 3.08 7.51 29.24
CA ASN A 107 3.76 8.39 30.18
C ASN A 107 3.04 8.40 31.53
N GLU A 108 1.71 8.49 31.54
CA GLU A 108 0.92 8.43 32.77
C GLU A 108 1.16 7.12 33.53
N LEU A 109 1.15 5.98 32.83
CA LEU A 109 1.43 4.68 33.44
C LEU A 109 2.86 4.58 33.99
N LYS A 110 3.85 5.13 33.27
CA LYS A 110 5.25 5.14 33.73
C LYS A 110 5.40 5.94 35.02
N GLU A 111 4.75 7.09 35.14
CA GLU A 111 4.76 7.88 36.38
C GLU A 111 4.08 7.12 37.53
N LYS A 112 2.94 6.48 37.30
CA LYS A 112 2.28 5.64 38.32
C LYS A 112 3.18 4.50 38.79
N ILE A 113 3.84 3.81 37.87
CA ILE A 113 4.78 2.72 38.19
C ILE A 113 5.97 3.25 39.00
N LYS A 114 6.51 4.43 38.65
CA LYS A 114 7.61 5.06 39.37
C LYS A 114 7.23 5.35 40.83
N VAL A 115 6.08 5.97 41.05
CA VAL A 115 5.57 6.28 42.39
C VAL A 115 5.37 5.02 43.24
N GLU A 116 4.83 3.94 42.66
CA GLU A 116 4.64 2.68 43.41
C GLU A 116 5.96 1.97 43.71
N LYS A 117 6.98 2.10 42.85
CA LYS A 117 8.34 1.59 43.14
C LYS A 117 8.98 2.34 44.31
N GLU A 118 8.94 3.67 44.29
CA GLU A 118 9.46 4.52 45.38
C GLU A 118 8.78 4.19 46.72
N LYS A 119 7.45 3.99 46.73
CA LYS A 119 6.71 3.55 47.93
C LYS A 119 7.13 2.17 48.43
N THR A 120 7.46 1.25 47.52
CA THR A 120 7.89 -0.10 47.86
C THR A 120 9.29 -0.09 48.45
N GLU A 121 10.19 0.71 47.87
CA GLU A 121 11.56 0.91 48.37
C GLU A 121 11.58 1.58 49.75
N LEU A 122 10.68 2.53 50.03
CA LEU A 122 10.54 3.17 51.34
C LEU A 122 9.87 2.29 52.42
N ARG A 123 9.27 1.16 52.03
CA ARG A 123 8.63 0.20 52.95
C ARG A 123 9.55 -0.96 53.37
N LEU A 124 10.73 -1.06 52.77
CA LEU A 124 11.80 -2.00 53.11
C LEU A 124 12.85 -1.31 53.99
#